data_AF-A0A3D0CB06-F1
#
_entry.id   AF-A0A3D0CB06-F1
#
_cell.length_a   1.000
_cell.length_b   1.000
_cell.length_c   1.000
_cell.angle_alpha   90.00
_cell.angle_beta   90.00
_cell.angle_gamma   90.00
#
_symmetry.space_group_name_H-M   'P 1'
#
loop_
_entity.id
_entity.type
_entity.pdbx_description
1 polymer ?
#
loop_
_entity_poly.entity_id
_entity_poly.type
_entity_poly.pdbx_seq_one_letter_code
_entity_poly.pdbx_strand_id
1 'polypeptide(L)'
;MRVLLKTIKWFFIVIISLVLLIVLAWPFIAPKMAEGKYENFAKKHVPENKENYLAEIIGAQPEIACGGTAGQYNWGEKSRQYVSLNGTWRVQQGQLNDQIPTEFTHTAAVPGLLADAQPAFNGLGQPSEER
;
A
#
# COMPACT_ATOMS: atom_id res chain seq x y z
N MET A 1 48.71 42.88 -30.49
CA MET A 1 47.90 43.06 -29.25
C MET A 1 46.40 43.28 -29.49
N ARG A 2 45.96 44.15 -30.42
CA ARG A 2 44.52 44.42 -30.68
C ARG A 2 43.69 43.21 -31.16
N VAL A 3 44.27 42.32 -31.96
CA VAL A 3 43.56 41.12 -32.48
C VAL A 3 43.34 40.09 -31.38
N LEU A 4 44.34 39.87 -30.52
CA LEU A 4 44.27 38.96 -29.37
C LEU A 4 43.23 39.42 -28.34
N LEU A 5 43.12 40.73 -28.09
CA LEU A 5 42.10 41.28 -27.20
C LEU A 5 40.67 41.13 -27.77
N LYS A 6 40.52 41.19 -29.11
CA LYS A 6 39.23 41.00 -29.77
C LYS A 6 38.77 39.54 -29.70
N THR A 7 39.67 38.58 -29.91
CA THR A 7 39.33 37.15 -29.81
C THR A 7 38.97 36.76 -28.37
N ILE A 8 39.68 37.28 -27.37
CA ILE A 8 39.34 37.08 -25.95
C ILE A 8 37.96 37.68 -25.63
N LYS A 9 37.65 38.89 -26.11
CA LYS A 9 36.31 39.49 -25.92
C LYS A 9 35.19 38.66 -26.52
N TRP A 10 35.38 38.17 -27.75
CA TRP A 10 34.40 37.32 -28.42
C TRP A 10 34.19 35.99 -27.67
N PHE A 11 35.27 35.40 -27.15
CA PHE A 11 35.19 34.20 -26.33
C PHE A 11 34.31 34.40 -25.09
N PHE A 12 34.50 35.50 -24.34
CA PHE A 12 33.66 35.79 -23.17
C PHE A 12 32.21 36.11 -23.54
N ILE A 13 31.96 36.83 -24.64
CA ILE A 13 30.60 37.11 -25.11
C ILE A 13 29.86 35.82 -25.46
N VAL A 14 30.52 34.88 -26.15
CA VAL A 14 29.95 33.58 -26.50
C VAL A 14 29.63 32.77 -25.25
N ILE A 15 30.56 32.72 -24.27
CA ILE A 15 30.33 32.00 -23.01
C ILE A 15 29.15 32.60 -22.24
N ILE A 16 29.11 33.93 -22.08
CA ILE A 16 28.04 34.61 -21.36
C ILE A 16 26.69 34.38 -22.05
N SER A 17 26.65 34.45 -23.39
CA SER A 17 25.43 34.15 -24.16
C SER A 17 24.97 32.71 -23.98
N LEU A 18 25.89 31.75 -23.89
CA LEU A 18 25.57 30.34 -23.68
C LEU A 18 25.02 30.10 -22.28
N VAL A 19 25.63 30.71 -21.26
CA VAL A 19 25.15 30.66 -19.87
C VAL A 19 23.76 31.29 -19.76
N LEU A 20 23.53 32.44 -20.41
CA LEU A 20 22.23 33.12 -20.41
C LEU A 20 21.14 32.25 -21.05
N LEU A 21 21.46 31.56 -22.14
CA LEU A 21 20.55 30.60 -22.79
C LEU A 21 20.20 29.43 -21.86
N ILE A 22 21.17 28.89 -21.12
CA ILE A 22 20.93 27.80 -20.16
C ILE A 22 20.00 28.27 -19.03
N VAL A 23 20.22 29.49 -18.51
CA VAL A 23 19.37 30.06 -17.44
C VAL A 23 17.95 30.30 -17.94
N LEU A 24 17.78 30.82 -19.16
CA LEU A 24 16.46 31.04 -19.77
C LEU A 24 15.74 29.72 -20.10
N ALA A 25 16.48 28.66 -20.43
CA ALA A 25 15.93 27.34 -20.69
C ALA A 25 15.61 26.55 -19.39
N TRP A 26 16.15 26.98 -18.24
CA TRP A 26 15.96 26.32 -16.94
C TRP A 26 14.51 25.99 -16.58
N PRO A 27 13.51 26.90 -16.70
CA PRO A 27 12.12 26.58 -16.36
C PRO A 27 11.50 25.48 -17.23
N PHE A 28 12.04 25.22 -18.43
CA PHE A 28 11.59 24.15 -19.31
C PHE A 28 12.31 22.81 -19.05
N ILE A 29 13.54 22.85 -18.52
CA ILE A 29 14.36 21.66 -18.25
C ILE A 29 14.18 21.16 -16.81
N ALA A 30 14.03 22.07 -15.84
CA ALA A 30 13.86 21.77 -14.42
C ALA A 30 12.74 20.76 -14.10
N PRO A 31 11.50 20.90 -14.64
CA PRO A 31 10.44 19.94 -14.35
C PRO A 31 10.77 18.53 -14.85
N LYS A 32 11.42 18.39 -16.02
CA LYS A 32 11.84 17.09 -16.56
C LYS A 32 12.95 16.41 -15.73
N MET A 33 13.80 17.20 -15.08
CA MET A 33 14.81 16.65 -14.15
C MET A 33 14.20 16.22 -12.81
N ALA A 34 13.12 16.88 -12.37
CA ALA A 34 12.36 16.45 -11.20
C ALA A 34 11.59 15.15 -11.47
N GLU A 35 11.01 14.99 -12.65
CA GLU A 35 10.35 13.75 -13.10
C GLU A 35 11.32 12.55 -13.02
N GLY A 36 12.56 12.70 -13.49
CA GLY A 36 13.58 11.64 -13.41
C GLY A 36 14.01 11.25 -11.98
N LYS A 37 13.94 12.17 -11.01
CA LYS A 37 14.26 11.90 -9.60
C LYS A 37 13.26 10.92 -8.99
N TYR A 38 12.00 11.08 -9.33
CA TYR A 38 10.94 10.16 -8.93
C TYR A 38 10.91 8.92 -9.82
N GLU A 39 11.35 8.97 -11.08
CA GLU A 39 11.48 7.77 -11.91
C GLU A 39 12.49 6.77 -11.36
N ASN A 40 13.63 7.19 -10.80
CA ASN A 40 14.60 6.25 -10.25
C ASN A 40 14.11 5.61 -8.95
N PHE A 41 13.37 6.37 -8.14
CA PHE A 41 12.66 5.82 -6.99
C PHE A 41 11.54 4.89 -7.45
N ALA A 42 10.71 5.31 -8.41
CA ALA A 42 9.62 4.53 -8.95
C ALA A 42 10.13 3.26 -9.62
N LYS A 43 11.09 3.29 -10.55
CA LYS A 43 11.67 2.10 -11.21
C LYS A 43 12.28 1.09 -10.24
N LYS A 44 12.77 1.52 -9.07
CA LYS A 44 13.25 0.61 -8.02
C LYS A 44 12.11 -0.07 -7.24
N HIS A 45 10.92 0.52 -7.23
CA HIS A 45 9.75 0.04 -6.48
C HIS A 45 8.56 -0.33 -7.40
N VAL A 46 8.71 -0.15 -8.71
CA VAL A 46 7.76 -0.53 -9.75
C VAL A 46 8.32 -1.81 -10.35
N PRO A 47 7.67 -2.95 -10.10
CA PRO A 47 8.14 -4.24 -10.54
C PRO A 47 8.13 -4.34 -12.06
N GLU A 48 9.14 -5.03 -12.60
CA GLU A 48 9.41 -5.13 -14.04
C GLU A 48 8.29 -5.93 -14.77
N ASN A 49 7.57 -6.77 -14.03
CA ASN A 49 6.44 -7.55 -14.50
C ASN A 49 5.12 -7.05 -13.91
N LYS A 50 4.35 -6.28 -14.70
CA LYS A 50 3.03 -5.74 -14.31
C LYS A 50 2.00 -6.82 -13.95
N GLU A 51 2.16 -8.05 -14.45
CA GLU A 51 1.22 -9.14 -14.19
C GLU A 51 1.45 -9.82 -12.83
N ASN A 52 2.64 -9.64 -12.22
CA ASN A 52 3.04 -10.28 -10.96
C ASN A 52 3.63 -9.28 -9.94
N TYR A 53 3.20 -8.03 -10.00
CA TYR A 53 3.73 -6.91 -9.21
C TYR A 53 3.70 -7.12 -7.67
N LEU A 54 2.85 -8.03 -7.21
CA LEU A 54 2.56 -8.28 -5.79
C LEU A 54 3.37 -9.41 -5.18
N ALA A 55 4.05 -10.21 -6.00
CA ALA A 55 4.95 -11.27 -5.54
C ALA A 55 6.37 -10.75 -5.23
N GLU A 56 6.69 -9.52 -5.67
CA GLU A 56 8.06 -9.00 -5.67
C GLU A 56 8.37 -8.05 -4.51
N ILE A 57 7.35 -7.44 -3.89
CA ILE A 57 7.53 -6.54 -2.75
C ILE A 57 7.55 -7.36 -1.46
N ILE A 58 8.73 -7.48 -0.84
CA ILE A 58 8.90 -8.17 0.45
C ILE A 58 8.06 -7.45 1.52
N GLY A 59 6.95 -8.07 1.91
CA GLY A 59 6.08 -7.61 2.99
C GLY A 59 4.99 -6.61 2.61
N ALA A 60 4.75 -6.34 1.33
CA ALA A 60 3.52 -5.65 0.92
C ALA A 60 2.44 -6.68 0.57
N GLN A 61 1.19 -6.39 0.95
CA GLN A 61 0.07 -7.20 0.53
C GLN A 61 -0.30 -6.88 -0.93
N PRO A 62 -0.80 -7.87 -1.70
CA PRO A 62 -1.43 -7.62 -2.98
C PRO A 62 -2.48 -6.48 -2.91
N GLU A 63 -2.58 -5.58 -3.89
CA GLU A 63 -3.68 -4.59 -3.96
C GLU A 63 -5.05 -5.30 -4.01
N ILE A 64 -5.05 -6.54 -4.54
CA ILE A 64 -6.18 -7.49 -4.56
C ILE A 64 -6.52 -8.01 -3.15
N ALA A 65 -5.66 -7.80 -2.14
CA ALA A 65 -5.90 -8.20 -0.75
C ALA A 65 -6.74 -7.20 0.05
N CYS A 66 -7.06 -6.04 -0.52
CA CYS A 66 -8.06 -5.14 0.06
C CYS A 66 -9.45 -5.80 0.01
N GLY A 67 -9.92 -6.34 1.14
CA GLY A 67 -11.27 -6.91 1.24
C GLY A 67 -11.42 -8.23 2.00
N GLY A 68 -10.56 -8.53 2.98
CA GLY A 68 -10.76 -9.70 3.86
C GLY A 68 -10.25 -11.03 3.28
N THR A 69 -9.50 -11.01 2.18
CA THR A 69 -8.81 -12.20 1.66
C THR A 69 -7.48 -12.45 2.36
N ALA A 70 -6.94 -11.48 3.11
CA ALA A 70 -5.72 -11.62 3.89
C ALA A 70 -5.77 -12.88 4.78
N GLY A 71 -4.93 -13.87 4.48
CA GLY A 71 -4.86 -15.14 5.20
C GLY A 71 -5.61 -16.32 4.57
N GLN A 72 -6.45 -16.09 3.55
CA GLN A 72 -7.16 -17.17 2.83
C GLN A 72 -6.32 -17.80 1.72
N TYR A 73 -5.38 -17.06 1.14
CA TYR A 73 -4.50 -17.53 0.07
C TYR A 73 -3.04 -17.25 0.44
N ASN A 74 -2.12 -18.06 -0.06
CA ASN A 74 -0.70 -17.71 -0.07
C ASN A 74 -0.36 -17.36 -1.53
N TRP A 75 -0.21 -16.08 -1.83
CA TRP A 75 0.10 -15.56 -3.18
C TRP A 75 1.57 -15.77 -3.58
N GLY A 76 2.25 -16.75 -3.01
CA GLY A 76 3.67 -17.01 -3.23
C GLY A 76 4.60 -16.14 -2.38
N GLU A 77 4.12 -15.57 -1.28
CA GLU A 77 4.94 -14.78 -0.35
C GLU A 77 5.95 -15.72 0.36
N LYS A 78 7.25 -15.50 0.15
CA LYS A 78 8.32 -16.36 0.69
C LYS A 78 8.80 -15.94 2.09
N SER A 79 8.45 -14.74 2.54
CA SER A 79 8.93 -14.14 3.79
C SER A 79 7.93 -14.21 4.95
N ARG A 80 6.62 -14.24 4.67
CA ARG A 80 5.57 -14.31 5.69
C ARG A 80 4.75 -15.59 5.54
N GLN A 81 4.39 -16.15 6.68
CA GLN A 81 3.46 -17.26 6.74
C GLN A 81 2.07 -16.73 7.09
N TYR A 82 1.10 -17.04 6.25
CA TYR A 82 -0.30 -16.86 6.57
C TYR A 82 -0.81 -18.15 7.21
N VAL A 83 -1.39 -18.01 8.40
CA VAL A 83 -2.09 -19.10 9.07
C VAL A 83 -3.56 -18.73 9.10
N SER A 84 -4.39 -19.53 8.44
CA SER A 84 -5.84 -19.38 8.54
C SER A 84 -6.27 -19.68 9.97
N LEU A 85 -7.05 -18.77 10.55
CA LEU A 85 -7.70 -18.96 11.85
C LEU A 85 -9.18 -19.36 11.70
N ASN A 86 -9.59 -19.69 10.47
CA ASN A 86 -10.93 -20.18 10.22
C ASN A 86 -11.15 -21.53 10.90
N GLY A 87 -12.38 -21.77 11.34
CA GLY A 87 -12.74 -23.01 12.01
C GLY A 87 -13.93 -22.80 12.95
N THR A 88 -14.13 -23.76 13.85
CA THR A 88 -15.15 -23.65 14.89
C THR A 88 -14.54 -23.02 16.14
N TRP A 89 -15.10 -21.89 16.55
CA TRP A 89 -14.64 -21.12 17.70
C TRP A 89 -15.59 -21.28 18.87
N ARG A 90 -15.05 -21.27 20.09
CA ARG A 90 -15.85 -21.15 21.31
C ARG A 90 -16.15 -19.69 21.57
N VAL A 91 -17.42 -19.36 21.79
CA VAL A 91 -17.93 -17.99 21.89
C VAL A 91 -18.89 -17.85 23.07
N GLN A 92 -19.05 -16.62 23.56
CA GLN A 92 -19.96 -16.27 24.65
C GLN A 92 -20.45 -14.84 24.47
N GLN A 93 -21.71 -14.58 24.86
CA GLN A 93 -22.22 -13.22 24.97
C GLN A 93 -21.70 -12.58 26.26
N GLY A 94 -20.93 -11.50 26.10
CA GLY A 94 -20.49 -10.66 27.22
C GLY A 94 -21.60 -9.75 27.73
N GLN A 95 -21.43 -9.25 28.95
CA GLN A 95 -22.22 -8.14 29.46
C GLN A 95 -21.76 -6.83 28.80
N LEU A 96 -22.56 -5.77 28.86
CA LEU A 96 -22.16 -4.42 28.42
C LEU A 96 -21.23 -3.77 29.46
N ASN A 97 -20.12 -4.44 29.77
CA ASN A 97 -19.09 -4.01 30.69
C ASN A 97 -17.71 -4.54 30.24
N ASP A 98 -16.65 -4.15 30.94
CA ASP A 98 -15.28 -4.56 30.61
C ASP A 98 -14.91 -5.94 31.19
N GLN A 99 -15.90 -6.76 31.59
CA GLN A 99 -15.64 -8.08 32.16
C GLN A 99 -15.67 -9.15 31.06
N ILE A 100 -14.56 -9.86 30.93
CA ILE A 100 -14.45 -11.03 30.06
C ILE A 100 -15.30 -12.16 30.64
N PRO A 101 -16.09 -12.89 29.84
CA PRO A 101 -16.82 -14.05 30.32
C PRO A 101 -15.89 -15.11 30.91
N THR A 102 -16.29 -15.71 32.02
CA THR A 102 -15.52 -16.78 32.68
C THR A 102 -15.46 -18.05 31.86
N GLU A 103 -16.45 -18.29 31.01
CA GLU A 103 -16.57 -19.49 30.18
C GLU A 103 -17.10 -19.15 28.79
N PHE A 104 -16.71 -19.97 27.81
CA PHE A 104 -17.18 -19.91 26.42
C PHE A 104 -17.93 -21.18 26.09
N THR A 105 -19.25 -21.13 26.27
CA THR A 105 -20.12 -22.32 26.26
C THR A 105 -20.74 -22.61 24.89
N HIS A 106 -20.69 -21.66 23.96
CA HIS A 106 -21.24 -21.81 22.61
C HIS A 106 -20.14 -22.06 21.59
N THR A 107 -20.47 -22.67 20.46
CA THR A 107 -19.57 -22.83 19.30
C THR A 107 -20.17 -22.19 18.06
N ALA A 108 -19.34 -21.55 17.24
CA ALA A 108 -19.76 -20.95 15.96
C ALA A 108 -18.66 -21.08 14.90
N ALA A 109 -19.06 -21.15 13.64
CA ALA A 109 -18.11 -21.14 12.53
C ALA A 109 -17.52 -19.74 12.33
N VAL A 110 -16.23 -19.67 12.02
CA VAL A 110 -15.51 -18.46 11.62
C VAL A 110 -14.85 -18.70 10.25
N PRO A 111 -15.20 -17.93 9.21
CA PRO A 111 -16.30 -16.96 9.18
C PRO A 111 -17.67 -17.66 9.26
N GLY A 112 -18.66 -16.98 9.86
CA GLY A 112 -20.02 -17.50 10.04
C GLY A 112 -20.88 -16.53 10.85
N LEU A 113 -22.17 -16.85 11.00
CA LEU A 113 -23.11 -16.03 11.77
C LEU A 113 -23.23 -16.57 13.20
N LEU A 114 -23.20 -15.67 14.20
CA LEU A 114 -23.45 -16.05 15.60
C LEU A 114 -24.91 -16.47 15.85
N ALA A 115 -25.83 -16.15 14.93
CA ALA A 115 -27.19 -16.68 14.96
C ALA A 115 -27.24 -18.21 14.81
N ASP A 116 -26.22 -18.80 14.18
CA ASP A 116 -26.09 -20.25 13.97
C ASP A 116 -25.25 -20.95 15.04
N ALA A 117 -24.92 -20.25 16.13
CA ALA A 117 -24.11 -20.80 17.22
C ALA A 117 -24.81 -21.98 17.93
N GLN A 118 -24.03 -22.90 18.48
CA GLN A 118 -24.53 -24.06 19.21
C GLN A 118 -23.97 -24.13 20.64
N PRO A 119 -24.82 -24.16 21.70
CA PRO A 119 -26.27 -23.94 21.63
C PRO A 119 -26.63 -22.54 21.10
N ALA A 120 -27.86 -22.33 20.65
CA ALA A 120 -28.28 -21.02 20.18
C ALA A 120 -28.26 -19.99 21.31
N PHE A 121 -27.86 -18.75 21.00
CA PHE A 121 -27.99 -17.65 21.95
C PHE A 121 -29.44 -17.23 22.09
N ASN A 122 -29.83 -16.84 23.31
CA ASN A 122 -31.19 -16.34 23.55
C ASN A 122 -31.34 -14.92 22.99
N GLY A 123 -32.40 -14.66 22.23
CA GLY A 123 -32.72 -13.34 21.68
C GLY A 123 -31.90 -12.90 20.46
N LEU A 124 -30.92 -13.68 20.00
CA LEU A 124 -30.18 -13.39 18.76
C LEU A 124 -30.96 -13.89 17.53
N GLY A 125 -31.10 -13.02 16.52
CA GLY A 125 -31.82 -13.34 15.28
C GLY A 125 -33.36 -13.23 15.36
N GLN A 126 -33.90 -12.79 16.50
CA GLN A 126 -35.33 -12.52 16.63
C GLN A 126 -35.67 -11.17 15.97
N PRO A 127 -36.73 -11.10 15.14
CA PRO A 127 -37.18 -9.84 14.57
C PRO A 127 -37.67 -8.90 15.68
N SER A 128 -37.25 -7.64 15.63
CA SER A 128 -37.74 -6.57 16.51
C SER A 128 -39.23 -6.32 16.26
N GLU A 129 -40.01 -6.10 17.33
CA GLU A 129 -41.41 -5.66 17.20
C GLU A 129 -41.54 -4.19 16.79
N GLU A 130 -40.51 -3.37 17.06
CA GLU A 130 -40.39 -2.01 16.55
C GLU A 130 -39.69 -2.03 15.19
N ARG A 131 -40.37 -1.48 14.17
CA ARG A 131 -39.88 -1.30 12.81
C ARG A 131 -39.88 0.17 12.42
#